data_AF-A0A961JYF7-F1
#
_entry.id   AF-A0A961JYF7-F1
#
_cell.length_a   1.000
_cell.length_b   1.000
_cell.length_c   1.000
_cell.angle_alpha   90.00
_cell.angle_beta   90.00
_cell.angle_gamma   90.00
#
_symmetry.space_group_name_H-M   'P 1'
#
loop_
_entity.id
_entity.type
_entity.pdbx_description
1 polymer ?
#
loop_
_entity_poly.entity_id
_entity_poly.type
_entity_poly.pdbx_seq_one_letter_code
_entity_poly.pdbx_strand_id
1 'polypeptide(L)'
;MTERKRTRREERSYTQLMMELDELETWLRQSRLKDRHIPDAWYHIERDMPARQKKVRITAAFDADVARWFRSYGPGYQARMNAVLRAYMLCVVSREIEGRASHDWKGDPI
;
A
#
# COMPACT_ATOMS: atom_id res chain seq x y z
N MET A 1 -6.05 8.15 41.09
CA MET A 1 -4.77 8.81 41.39
C MET A 1 -4.86 10.23 40.86
N THR A 2 -4.81 11.24 41.73
CA THR A 2 -4.95 12.65 41.35
C THR A 2 -3.65 13.12 40.68
N GLU A 3 -3.71 13.53 39.42
CA GLU A 3 -2.56 14.09 38.71
C GLU A 3 -2.03 15.32 39.45
N ARG A 4 -0.78 15.24 39.92
CA ARG A 4 -0.05 16.40 40.42
C ARG A 4 0.04 17.43 39.29
N LYS A 5 -0.34 18.68 39.55
CA LYS A 5 -0.16 19.79 38.59
C LYS A 5 1.33 19.96 38.26
N ARG A 6 1.66 19.95 36.97
CA ARG A 6 3.02 20.17 36.45
C ARG A 6 3.45 21.62 36.73
N THR A 7 4.71 21.81 37.11
CA THR A 7 5.34 23.14 37.21
C THR A 7 5.54 23.73 35.81
N ARG A 8 5.79 25.04 35.70
CA ARG A 8 6.01 25.70 34.38
C ARG A 8 7.14 25.07 33.55
N ARG A 9 8.19 24.57 34.20
CA ARG A 9 9.31 23.89 33.52
C ARG A 9 8.87 22.51 33.03
N GLU A 10 8.20 21.74 33.90
CA GLU A 10 7.65 20.42 33.55
C GLU A 10 6.62 20.53 32.41
N GLU A 11 5.81 21.59 32.39
CA GLU A 11 4.82 21.83 31.33
C GLU A 11 5.49 22.08 29.97
N ARG A 12 6.54 22.93 29.92
CA ARG A 12 7.30 23.16 28.68
C ARG A 12 7.97 21.88 28.18
N SER A 13 8.58 21.11 29.09
CA SER A 13 9.17 19.81 28.74
C SER A 13 8.13 18.80 28.27
N TYR A 14 6.93 18.82 28.86
CA TYR A 14 5.81 17.99 28.42
C TYR A 14 5.32 18.39 27.02
N THR A 15 5.16 19.69 26.74
CA THR A 15 4.80 20.18 25.40
C THR A 15 5.83 19.74 24.36
N GLN A 16 7.13 19.89 24.66
CA GLN A 16 8.21 19.44 23.78
C GLN A 16 8.12 17.93 23.51
N LEU A 17 7.97 17.12 24.56
CA LEU A 17 7.80 15.68 24.45
C LEU A 17 6.59 15.30 23.59
N MET A 18 5.46 15.97 23.77
CA MET A 18 4.25 15.69 23.01
C MET A 18 4.40 16.00 21.53
N MET A 19 5.12 17.08 21.18
CA MET A 19 5.46 17.39 19.78
C MET A 19 6.35 16.31 19.17
N GLU A 20 7.40 15.88 19.89
CA GLU A 20 8.30 14.81 19.42
C GLU A 20 7.57 13.48 19.23
N LEU A 21 6.65 13.14 20.13
CA LEU A 21 5.82 11.93 20.02
C LEU A 21 4.85 11.98 18.83
N ASP A 22 4.23 13.13 18.58
CA ASP A 22 3.34 13.33 17.42
C ASP A 22 4.09 13.21 16.08
N GLU A 23 5.29 13.80 16.00
CA GLU A 23 6.16 13.66 14.83
C GLU A 23 6.56 12.20 14.60
N LEU A 24 6.96 11.50 15.67
CA LEU A 24 7.33 10.09 15.60
C LEU A 24 6.13 9.22 15.18
N GLU A 25 4.95 9.47 15.74
CA GLU A 25 3.72 8.76 15.37
C GLU A 25 3.38 9.00 13.89
N THR A 26 3.46 10.25 13.43
CA THR A 26 3.22 10.61 12.04
C THR A 26 4.18 9.90 11.10
N TRP A 27 5.48 9.87 11.43
CA TRP A 27 6.49 9.15 10.66
C TRP A 27 6.23 7.64 10.62
N LEU A 28 5.97 7.02 11.78
CA LEU A 28 5.65 5.60 11.88
C LEU A 28 4.40 5.25 11.08
N ARG A 29 3.36 6.08 11.14
CA ARG A 29 2.13 5.91 10.36
C ARG A 29 2.43 5.95 8.87
N GLN A 30 3.20 6.93 8.40
CA GLN A 30 3.56 7.03 6.99
C GLN A 30 4.42 5.85 6.51
N SER A 31 5.40 5.41 7.31
CA SER A 31 6.21 4.23 6.99
C SER A 31 5.34 2.97 6.92
N ARG A 32 4.52 2.71 7.95
CA ARG A 32 3.61 1.57 7.98
C ARG A 32 2.63 1.56 6.82
N LEU A 33 2.14 2.72 6.39
CA LEU A 33 1.27 2.82 5.21
C LEU A 33 1.99 2.39 3.93
N LYS A 34 3.27 2.73 3.77
CA LYS A 34 4.06 2.27 2.62
C LYS A 34 4.32 0.77 2.72
N ASP A 35 4.83 0.31 3.86
CA ASP A 35 5.25 -1.08 4.05
C ASP A 35 4.08 -2.06 3.98
N ARG A 36 2.90 -1.70 4.50
CA ARG A 36 1.72 -2.56 4.49
C ARG A 36 1.02 -2.62 3.12
N HIS A 37 1.09 -1.55 2.33
CA HIS A 37 0.27 -1.42 1.12
C HIS A 37 1.04 -1.54 -0.20
N ILE A 38 2.37 -1.48 -0.18
CA ILE A 38 3.19 -1.71 -1.37
C ILE A 38 3.65 -3.17 -1.35
N PRO A 39 3.13 -4.04 -2.22
CA PRO A 39 3.52 -5.45 -2.21
C PRO A 39 5.01 -5.63 -2.51
N ASP A 40 5.71 -6.44 -1.73
CA ASP A 40 7.14 -6.73 -1.92
C ASP A 40 7.47 -7.17 -3.35
N ALA A 41 6.58 -7.94 -3.97
CA ALA A 41 6.71 -8.41 -5.34
C ALA A 41 6.93 -7.27 -6.35
N TRP A 42 6.43 -6.05 -6.07
CA TRP A 42 6.56 -4.90 -6.97
C TRP A 42 8.00 -4.41 -7.11
N TYR A 43 8.81 -4.51 -6.05
CA TYR A 43 10.24 -4.18 -6.09
C TYR A 43 11.06 -5.11 -6.99
N HIS A 44 10.47 -6.23 -7.38
CA HIS A 44 11.14 -7.25 -8.16
C HIS A 44 10.57 -7.42 -9.56
N ILE A 45 9.51 -6.69 -9.94
CA ILE A 45 8.86 -6.80 -11.25
C ILE A 45 9.85 -6.60 -12.41
N GLU A 46 10.80 -5.69 -12.27
CA GLU A 46 11.80 -5.41 -13.30
C GLU A 46 12.78 -6.58 -13.51
N ARG A 47 13.16 -7.23 -12.41
CA ARG A 47 14.14 -8.33 -12.39
C ARG A 47 13.50 -9.67 -12.73
N ASP A 48 12.37 -9.95 -12.10
CA ASP A 48 11.74 -11.27 -12.07
C ASP A 48 10.64 -11.39 -13.13
N MET A 49 10.72 -10.57 -14.21
CA MET A 49 9.70 -10.43 -15.26
C MET A 49 9.04 -11.79 -15.53
N PRO A 50 7.80 -12.00 -15.08
CA PRO A 50 7.42 -13.35 -14.68
C PRO A 50 7.32 -14.27 -15.89
N ALA A 51 7.84 -15.49 -15.71
CA ALA A 51 7.84 -16.56 -16.69
C ALA A 51 6.52 -16.61 -17.49
N ARG A 52 6.64 -16.84 -18.81
CA ARG A 52 5.59 -16.85 -19.84
C ARG A 52 4.38 -17.71 -19.46
N GLN A 53 3.50 -17.18 -18.62
CA GLN A 53 2.16 -17.73 -18.42
C GLN A 53 1.35 -17.52 -19.72
N LYS A 54 0.44 -18.44 -20.01
CA LYS A 54 -0.42 -18.36 -21.21
C LYS A 54 -1.21 -17.05 -21.16
N LYS A 55 -0.97 -16.18 -22.15
CA LYS A 55 -1.63 -14.88 -22.24
C LYS A 55 -3.00 -15.04 -22.92
N VAL A 56 -4.03 -14.46 -22.33
CA VAL A 56 -5.35 -14.31 -22.95
C VAL A 56 -5.49 -12.85 -23.37
N ARG A 57 -5.90 -12.60 -24.62
CA ARG A 57 -6.13 -11.24 -25.10
C ARG A 57 -7.55 -10.83 -24.75
N ILE A 58 -7.68 -9.83 -23.89
CA ILE A 58 -8.94 -9.16 -23.57
C ILE A 58 -8.89 -7.70 -24.02
N THR A 59 -10.03 -7.13 -24.36
CA THR A 59 -10.16 -5.68 -24.58
C THR A 59 -10.56 -5.03 -23.27
N ALA A 60 -9.71 -4.18 -22.71
CA ALA A 60 -9.96 -3.44 -21.50
C ALA A 60 -9.68 -1.95 -21.73
N ALA A 61 -10.47 -1.09 -21.09
CA ALA A 61 -10.21 0.34 -21.03
C ALA A 61 -9.42 0.63 -19.74
N PHE A 62 -8.37 1.44 -19.86
CA PHE A 62 -7.58 1.94 -18.74
C PHE A 62 -7.60 3.47 -18.78
N ASP A 63 -7.41 4.10 -17.64
CA ASP A 63 -7.24 5.55 -17.56
C ASP A 63 -6.07 6.00 -18.44
N ALA A 64 -6.25 7.15 -19.08
CA ALA A 64 -5.35 7.62 -20.13
C ALA A 64 -3.93 7.92 -19.62
N ASP A 65 -3.82 8.41 -18.39
CA ASP A 65 -2.57 8.68 -17.69
C ASP A 65 -1.85 7.38 -17.29
N VAL A 66 -2.56 6.41 -16.74
CA VAL A 66 -2.03 5.08 -16.41
C VAL A 66 -1.49 4.38 -17.66
N ALA A 67 -2.26 4.38 -18.74
CA ALA A 67 -1.84 3.78 -20.00
C ALA A 67 -0.60 4.47 -20.59
N ARG A 68 -0.52 5.80 -20.49
CA ARG A 68 0.62 6.59 -20.96
C ARG A 68 1.88 6.32 -20.14
N TRP A 69 1.75 6.25 -18.82
CA TRP A 69 2.85 5.97 -17.90
C TRP A 69 3.43 4.58 -18.11
N PHE A 70 2.60 3.54 -18.25
CA PHE A 70 3.14 2.22 -18.57
C PHE A 70 3.81 2.22 -19.95
N ARG A 71 3.21 2.85 -20.97
CA ARG A 71 3.80 2.93 -22.31
C ARG A 71 5.15 3.64 -22.34
N SER A 72 5.43 4.58 -21.44
CA SER A 72 6.72 5.29 -21.42
C SER A 72 7.91 4.40 -21.06
N TYR A 73 7.68 3.21 -20.51
CA TYR A 73 8.74 2.20 -20.28
C TYR A 73 9.22 1.49 -21.55
N GLY A 74 8.58 1.75 -22.71
CA GLY A 74 9.00 1.17 -23.98
C GLY A 74 8.60 -0.31 -24.17
N PRO A 75 9.33 -1.07 -25.01
CA PRO A 75 9.01 -2.46 -25.31
C PRO A 75 8.90 -3.32 -24.04
N GLY A 76 7.85 -4.14 -23.95
CA GLY A 76 7.64 -5.00 -22.78
C GLY A 76 6.80 -4.37 -21.66
N TYR A 77 6.33 -3.12 -21.80
CA TYR A 77 5.47 -2.48 -20.80
C TYR A 77 4.24 -3.30 -20.40
N GLN A 78 3.67 -4.06 -21.34
CA GLN A 78 2.52 -4.93 -21.08
C GLN A 78 2.85 -6.04 -20.07
N ALA A 79 4.08 -6.56 -20.07
CA ALA A 79 4.51 -7.55 -19.10
C ALA A 79 4.67 -6.92 -17.70
N ARG A 80 5.19 -5.70 -17.63
CA ARG A 80 5.26 -4.92 -16.38
C ARG A 80 3.88 -4.62 -15.82
N MET A 81 2.96 -4.12 -16.64
CA MET A 81 1.56 -3.89 -16.27
C MET A 81 0.89 -5.18 -15.78
N ASN A 82 1.10 -6.29 -16.48
CA ASN A 82 0.54 -7.58 -16.08
C ASN A 82 1.12 -8.11 -14.75
N ALA A 83 2.38 -7.82 -14.44
CA ALA A 83 2.98 -8.19 -13.16
C ALA A 83 2.37 -7.40 -11.98
N VAL A 84 2.10 -6.11 -12.16
CA VAL A 84 1.39 -5.27 -11.17
C VAL A 84 -0.02 -5.81 -10.91
N LEU A 85 -0.78 -6.05 -11.99
CA LEU A 85 -2.14 -6.61 -11.91
C LEU A 85 -2.15 -7.99 -11.22
N ARG A 86 -1.15 -8.83 -11.51
CA ARG A 86 -1.00 -10.15 -10.87
C ARG A 86 -0.70 -10.03 -9.38
N ALA A 87 0.18 -9.13 -8.96
CA ALA A 87 0.48 -8.95 -7.54
C ALA A 87 -0.76 -8.49 -6.77
N TYR A 88 -1.57 -7.57 -7.31
CA TYR A 88 -2.86 -7.22 -6.72
C TYR A 88 -3.80 -8.43 -6.62
N MET A 89 -3.92 -9.21 -7.71
CA MET A 89 -4.70 -10.45 -7.70
C MET A 89 -4.24 -11.42 -6.60
N LEU A 90 -2.93 -11.61 -6.42
CA LEU A 90 -2.38 -12.50 -5.39
C LEU A 90 -2.73 -12.00 -3.99
N CYS A 91 -2.60 -10.71 -3.70
CA CYS A 91 -3.00 -10.13 -2.41
C CYS A 91 -4.48 -10.37 -2.07
N VAL A 92 -5.36 -10.28 -3.08
CA VAL A 92 -6.80 -10.56 -2.90
C VAL A 92 -7.03 -12.06 -2.68
N VAL A 93 -6.40 -12.93 -3.47
CA VAL A 93 -6.55 -14.40 -3.36
C VAL A 93 -5.99 -14.93 -2.04
N SER A 94 -4.90 -14.35 -1.52
CA SER A 94 -4.30 -14.73 -0.24
C SER A 94 -5.00 -14.12 0.97
N ARG A 95 -6.08 -13.35 0.79
CA ARG A 95 -6.83 -12.63 1.83
C ARG A 95 -5.99 -11.60 2.63
N GLU A 96 -4.87 -11.13 2.08
CA GLU A 96 -4.07 -10.05 2.67
C GLU A 96 -4.73 -8.68 2.48
N ILE A 97 -5.49 -8.55 1.39
CA ILE A 97 -6.42 -7.45 1.17
C ILE A 97 -7.82 -8.05 1.31
N GLU A 98 -8.58 -7.58 2.29
CA GLU A 98 -10.01 -7.83 2.38
C GLU A 98 -10.71 -7.18 1.19
N GLY A 99 -10.91 -7.95 0.12
CA GLY A 99 -11.70 -7.53 -1.01
C GLY A 99 -13.17 -7.40 -0.61
N ARG A 100 -13.98 -6.72 -1.42
CA ARG A 100 -15.45 -6.63 -1.27
C ARG A 100 -16.16 -7.99 -1.19
N ALA A 101 -15.47 -9.08 -1.54
CA ALA A 101 -15.95 -10.47 -1.43
C ALA A 101 -15.57 -11.15 -0.10
N SER A 102 -14.89 -10.48 0.82
CA SER A 102 -14.56 -11.01 2.15
C SER A 102 -15.65 -10.76 3.17
N HIS A 103 -16.59 -9.87 2.87
CA HIS A 103 -17.70 -9.54 3.73
C HIS A 103 -19.01 -9.81 3.00
N ASP A 104 -20.00 -10.38 3.69
CA ASP A 104 -21.36 -10.45 3.15
C ASP A 104 -21.94 -9.02 2.97
N TRP A 105 -23.14 -8.90 2.40
CA TRP A 105 -23.79 -7.60 2.20
C TRP A 105 -24.18 -6.89 3.52
N LYS A 106 -23.97 -7.53 4.69
CA LYS A 106 -24.11 -6.96 6.03
C LYS A 106 -22.77 -6.58 6.68
N GLY A 107 -21.63 -6.91 6.07
CA GLY A 107 -20.32 -6.57 6.61
C GLY A 107 -19.71 -7.63 7.53
N ASP A 108 -20.22 -8.87 7.54
CA ASP A 108 -19.65 -9.97 8.31
C ASP A 108 -18.65 -10.79 7.48
N PRO A 109 -17.50 -11.22 8.04
CA PRO A 109 -16.50 -11.98 7.31
C PRO A 109 -16.99 -13.39 6.96
N ILE A 110 -16.69 -13.86 5.73
CA ILE A 110 -17.00 -15.22 5.24
C ILE A 110 -15.84 -16.22 5.41
#